data_AF-A0A1S1Q2B8-F1
#
_entry.id   AF-A0A1S1Q2B8-F1
#
_cell.length_a   1.000
_cell.length_b   1.000
_cell.length_c   1.000
_cell.angle_alpha   90.00
_cell.angle_beta   90.00
_cell.angle_gamma   90.00
#
_symmetry.space_group_name_H-M   'P 1'
#
loop_
_entity.id
_entity.type
_entity.pdbx_description
1 polymer ?
#
loop_
_entity_poly.entity_id
_entity_poly.type
_entity_poly.pdbx_seq_one_letter_code
_entity_poly.pdbx_strand_id
1 'polypeptide(L)'
;MVTGEDRTVSAGGIARDLTAAREQLASLSDLVREALDSPKHVRGRIVAPVGLVTFADRDVLEQDGVGLRPWLDDLAAAALGGRRDGDVARGLAEWRELAVSTEQAARAVTSANAVGLNQRRELRGRLAAVHGKAARLGLAEDEELSALHARAFEELYRAPTDLAEAERLTMAYVRALHSRDVRAEGPGR
;
A
#
# COMPACT_ATOMS: atom_id res chain seq x y z
N MET A 1 -17.98 16.85 -50.53
CA MET A 1 -17.71 17.88 -49.50
C MET A 1 -18.25 17.40 -48.15
N VAL A 2 -17.59 16.41 -47.54
CA VAL A 2 -17.87 15.91 -46.17
C VAL A 2 -16.51 15.55 -45.56
N THR A 3 -15.73 16.54 -45.13
CA THR A 3 -14.35 16.30 -44.64
C THR A 3 -13.88 17.30 -43.57
N GLY A 4 -14.78 18.09 -42.99
CA GLY A 4 -14.43 19.07 -41.94
C GLY A 4 -14.87 18.65 -40.53
N GLU A 5 -16.08 18.10 -40.40
CA GLU A 5 -16.70 17.87 -39.09
C GLU A 5 -16.12 16.64 -38.37
N ASP A 6 -15.89 15.56 -39.12
CA ASP A 6 -15.37 14.28 -38.59
C ASP A 6 -13.93 14.40 -38.04
N ARG A 7 -13.09 15.24 -38.67
CA ARG A 7 -11.71 15.49 -38.24
C ARG A 7 -11.65 16.36 -36.97
N THR A 8 -12.61 17.26 -36.78
CA THR A 8 -12.63 18.16 -35.62
C THR A 8 -13.11 17.43 -34.36
N VAL A 9 -14.08 16.51 -34.52
CA VAL A 9 -14.55 15.62 -33.44
C VAL A 9 -13.47 14.60 -33.06
N SER A 10 -12.74 14.05 -34.03
CA SER A 10 -11.63 13.10 -33.77
C SER A 10 -10.43 13.77 -33.08
N ALA A 11 -10.04 14.97 -33.51
CA ALA A 11 -8.99 15.77 -32.85
C ALA A 11 -9.35 16.11 -31.39
N GLY A 12 -10.62 16.43 -31.11
CA GLY A 12 -11.12 16.63 -29.75
C GLY A 12 -11.20 15.34 -28.91
N GLY A 13 -11.24 14.18 -29.55
CA GLY A 13 -11.12 12.87 -28.91
C GLY A 13 -9.70 12.60 -28.43
N ILE A 14 -8.72 12.72 -29.34
CA ILE A 14 -7.29 12.49 -29.04
C ILE A 14 -6.79 13.43 -27.94
N ALA A 15 -7.16 14.71 -27.97
CA ALA A 15 -6.75 15.66 -26.94
C ALA A 15 -7.25 15.28 -25.53
N ARG A 16 -8.50 14.79 -25.42
CA ARG A 16 -9.05 14.30 -24.14
C ARG A 16 -8.34 13.03 -23.69
N ASP A 17 -8.09 12.12 -24.62
CA ASP A 17 -7.41 10.85 -24.36
C ASP A 17 -5.97 11.03 -23.86
N LEU A 18 -5.22 11.97 -24.45
CA LEU A 18 -3.89 12.37 -23.99
C LEU A 18 -3.93 13.03 -22.61
N THR A 19 -4.96 13.84 -22.33
CA THR A 19 -5.15 14.46 -21.02
C THR A 19 -5.39 13.40 -19.95
N ALA A 20 -6.28 12.44 -20.20
CA ALA A 20 -6.53 11.33 -19.28
C ALA A 20 -5.27 10.47 -19.05
N ALA A 21 -4.47 10.23 -20.10
CA ALA A 21 -3.22 9.50 -19.96
C ALA A 21 -2.19 10.25 -19.09
N ARG A 22 -2.14 11.59 -19.16
CA ARG A 22 -1.28 12.40 -18.27
C ARG A 22 -1.70 12.31 -16.81
N GLU A 23 -3.01 12.33 -16.54
CA GLU A 23 -3.55 12.13 -15.18
C GLU A 23 -3.24 10.72 -14.65
N GLN A 24 -3.38 9.70 -15.50
CA GLN A 24 -3.01 8.33 -15.17
C GLN A 24 -1.51 8.21 -14.88
N LEU A 25 -0.64 8.83 -15.68
CA LEU A 25 0.80 8.85 -15.45
C LEU A 25 1.18 9.53 -14.13
N ALA A 26 0.52 10.62 -13.77
CA ALA A 26 0.73 11.30 -12.49
C ALA A 26 0.39 10.36 -11.32
N SER A 27 -0.78 9.72 -11.37
CA SER A 27 -1.21 8.74 -10.35
C SER A 27 -0.26 7.54 -10.27
N LEU A 28 0.19 7.03 -11.42
CA LEU A 28 1.14 5.92 -11.51
C LEU A 28 2.51 6.30 -10.93
N SER A 29 2.95 7.55 -11.13
CA SER A 29 4.23 8.04 -10.61
C SER A 29 4.28 8.01 -9.09
N ASP A 30 3.20 8.39 -8.43
CA ASP A 30 3.11 8.33 -6.97
C ASP A 30 3.11 6.88 -6.46
N LEU A 31 2.38 5.99 -7.13
CA LEU A 31 2.33 4.57 -6.79
C LEU A 31 3.69 3.86 -6.98
N VAL A 32 4.40 4.14 -8.08
CA VAL A 32 5.74 3.58 -8.34
C VAL A 32 6.72 4.10 -7.29
N ARG A 33 6.66 5.38 -6.93
CA ARG A 33 7.48 5.94 -5.84
C ARG A 33 7.21 5.20 -4.53
N GLU A 34 5.95 4.99 -4.18
CA GLU A 34 5.57 4.22 -2.98
C GLU A 34 6.11 2.78 -3.03
N ALA A 35 5.97 2.11 -4.17
CA ALA A 35 6.49 0.75 -4.37
C ALA A 35 8.01 0.68 -4.16
N LEU A 36 8.76 1.64 -4.72
CA LEU A 36 10.21 1.75 -4.58
C LEU A 36 10.66 2.03 -3.12
N ASP A 37 9.92 2.89 -2.41
CA ASP A 37 10.23 3.28 -1.04
C ASP A 37 9.76 2.26 0.01
N SER A 38 8.78 1.43 -0.32
CA SER A 38 8.13 0.52 0.64
C SER A 38 9.08 -0.42 1.39
N PRO A 39 10.15 -1.02 0.80
CA PRO A 39 11.06 -1.87 1.56
C PRO A 39 11.84 -1.08 2.62
N LYS A 40 12.30 0.13 2.29
CA LYS A 40 12.99 1.02 3.25
C LYS A 40 12.03 1.45 4.36
N HIS A 41 10.81 1.80 3.99
CA HIS A 41 9.77 2.21 4.92
C HIS A 41 9.44 1.12 5.95
N VAL A 42 9.38 -0.15 5.52
CA VAL A 42 9.10 -1.29 6.41
C VAL A 42 10.31 -1.62 7.29
N ARG A 43 11.52 -1.63 6.75
CA ARG A 43 12.76 -1.86 7.53
C ARG A 43 12.96 -0.84 8.65
N GLY A 44 12.52 0.40 8.46
CA GLY A 44 12.56 1.42 9.51
C GLY A 44 11.57 1.19 10.66
N ARG A 45 10.61 0.29 10.50
CA ARG A 45 9.51 0.08 11.47
C ARG A 45 9.43 -1.33 12.03
N ILE A 46 9.98 -2.32 11.35
CA ILE A 46 9.89 -3.73 11.70
C ILE A 46 11.30 -4.31 11.75
N VAL A 47 11.61 -5.04 12.82
CA VAL A 47 12.88 -5.78 12.95
C VAL A 47 12.86 -6.93 11.94
N ALA A 48 13.95 -7.05 11.16
CA ALA A 48 14.17 -8.14 10.21
C ALA A 48 12.91 -8.58 9.42
N PRO A 49 12.26 -7.65 8.67
CA PRO A 49 11.01 -7.95 7.99
C PRO A 49 11.19 -9.07 6.96
N VAL A 50 10.29 -10.04 6.99
CA VAL A 50 10.30 -11.22 6.10
C VAL A 50 9.42 -10.94 4.87
N GLY A 51 9.79 -11.50 3.73
CA GLY A 51 8.96 -11.46 2.51
C GLY A 51 8.91 -10.12 1.78
N LEU A 52 9.85 -9.20 2.06
CA LEU A 52 9.92 -7.95 1.32
C LEU A 52 10.25 -8.18 -0.15
N VAL A 53 9.47 -7.54 -1.02
CA VAL A 53 9.64 -7.55 -2.48
C VAL A 53 10.14 -6.19 -2.94
N THR A 54 11.00 -6.16 -3.95
CA THR A 54 11.46 -4.93 -4.59
C THR A 54 10.77 -4.72 -5.93
N PHE A 55 10.39 -3.49 -6.24
CA PHE A 55 9.97 -3.13 -7.58
C PHE A 55 11.18 -3.23 -8.53
N ALA A 56 11.08 -4.10 -9.54
CA ALA A 56 12.21 -4.52 -10.37
C ALA A 56 12.64 -3.44 -11.36
N ASP A 57 11.69 -2.87 -12.10
CA ASP A 57 11.97 -1.86 -13.12
C ASP A 57 11.87 -0.46 -12.52
N ARG A 58 13.02 0.13 -12.18
CA ARG A 58 13.08 1.45 -11.52
C ARG A 58 12.88 2.60 -12.49
N ASP A 59 13.14 2.36 -13.77
CA ASP A 59 13.24 3.40 -14.78
C ASP A 59 12.05 3.36 -15.76
N VAL A 60 11.11 2.43 -15.58
CA VAL A 60 9.86 2.27 -16.39
C VAL A 60 9.12 3.57 -16.70
N LEU A 61 9.19 4.58 -15.83
CA LEU A 61 8.55 5.87 -16.04
C LEU A 61 9.39 6.84 -16.87
N GLU A 62 10.70 6.89 -16.62
CA GLU A 62 11.57 7.98 -17.08
C GLU A 62 12.62 7.54 -18.10
N GLN A 63 12.77 6.24 -18.38
CA GLN A 63 13.83 5.73 -19.24
C GLN A 63 13.81 6.43 -20.60
N ASP A 64 14.95 7.01 -20.98
CA ASP A 64 15.05 7.82 -22.21
C ASP A 64 14.58 7.03 -23.44
N GLY A 65 13.64 7.62 -24.18
CA GLY A 65 13.10 7.09 -25.44
C GLY A 65 12.18 5.87 -25.32
N VAL A 66 11.97 5.30 -24.14
CA VAL A 66 11.10 4.11 -23.96
C VAL A 66 10.23 4.12 -22.71
N GLY A 67 10.50 5.00 -21.75
CA GLY A 67 9.71 5.16 -20.53
C GLY A 67 8.32 5.72 -20.81
N LEU A 68 7.38 5.47 -19.90
CA LEU A 68 6.00 5.91 -20.05
C LEU A 68 5.86 7.43 -20.20
N ARG A 69 6.70 8.23 -19.54
CA ARG A 69 6.68 9.70 -19.67
C ARG A 69 7.18 10.18 -21.04
N PRO A 70 8.43 9.91 -21.45
CA PRO A 70 8.91 10.36 -22.76
C PRO A 70 8.06 9.81 -23.91
N TRP A 71 7.55 8.59 -23.80
CA TRP A 71 6.64 8.04 -24.82
C TRP A 71 5.32 8.83 -24.92
N LEU A 72 4.70 9.20 -23.79
CA LEU A 72 3.48 10.00 -23.82
C LEU A 72 3.72 11.41 -24.37
N ASP A 73 4.88 12.00 -24.07
CA ASP A 73 5.29 13.30 -24.62
C ASP A 73 5.48 13.22 -26.14
N ASP A 74 6.09 12.13 -26.64
CA ASP A 74 6.23 11.88 -28.07
C ASP A 74 4.87 11.71 -28.78
N LEU A 75 3.92 11.02 -28.15
CA LEU A 75 2.55 10.89 -28.68
C LEU A 75 1.84 12.24 -28.74
N ALA A 76 2.00 13.08 -27.70
CA ALA A 76 1.44 14.42 -27.67
C ALA A 76 2.06 15.34 -28.73
N ALA A 77 3.39 15.29 -28.89
CA ALA A 77 4.10 16.03 -29.93
C ALA A 77 3.69 15.58 -31.33
N ALA A 78 3.53 14.28 -31.54
CA ALA A 78 3.08 13.73 -32.81
C ALA A 78 1.65 14.18 -33.19
N ALA A 79 0.73 14.23 -32.23
CA ALA A 79 -0.62 14.74 -32.44
C ALA A 79 -0.60 16.22 -32.86
N LEU A 80 0.19 17.04 -32.19
CA LEU A 80 0.38 18.46 -32.53
C LEU A 80 1.06 18.65 -33.90
N GLY A 81 1.96 17.74 -34.28
CA GLY A 81 2.64 17.71 -35.58
C GLY A 81 1.78 17.22 -36.74
N GLY A 82 0.50 16.90 -36.51
CA GLY A 82 -0.43 16.46 -37.55
C GLY A 82 -0.30 14.99 -37.94
N ARG A 83 0.27 14.14 -37.07
CA ARG A 83 0.19 12.68 -37.24
C ARG A 83 -1.29 12.28 -37.29
N ARG A 84 -1.61 11.23 -38.07
CA ARG A 84 -2.97 10.73 -38.17
C ARG A 84 -3.48 10.26 -36.80
N ASP A 85 -4.70 10.68 -36.44
CA ASP A 85 -5.33 10.37 -35.15
C ASP A 85 -5.33 8.87 -34.83
N GLY A 86 -5.58 8.01 -35.83
CA GLY A 86 -5.55 6.54 -35.64
C GLY A 86 -4.16 5.99 -35.25
N ASP A 87 -3.08 6.61 -35.70
CA ASP A 87 -1.72 6.21 -35.31
C ASP A 87 -1.41 6.64 -33.87
N VAL A 88 -1.88 7.83 -33.45
CA VAL A 88 -1.76 8.31 -32.07
C VAL A 88 -2.62 7.48 -31.13
N ALA A 89 -3.87 7.18 -31.51
CA ALA A 89 -4.79 6.35 -30.72
C ALA A 89 -4.22 4.95 -30.47
N ARG A 90 -3.61 4.33 -31.49
CA ARG A 90 -2.96 3.03 -31.34
C ARG A 90 -1.77 3.10 -30.38
N GLY A 91 -0.89 4.08 -30.55
CA GLY A 91 0.24 4.27 -29.62
C GLY A 91 -0.22 4.52 -28.19
N LEU A 92 -1.34 5.24 -28.00
CA LEU A 92 -1.92 5.45 -26.69
C LEU A 92 -2.53 4.18 -26.08
N ALA A 93 -3.12 3.31 -26.90
CA ALA A 93 -3.61 2.01 -26.43
C ALA A 93 -2.45 1.13 -25.93
N GLU A 94 -1.37 1.05 -26.71
CA GLU A 94 -0.14 0.33 -26.32
C GLU A 94 0.47 0.94 -25.03
N TRP A 95 0.48 2.27 -24.93
CA TRP A 95 0.92 2.98 -23.72
C TRP A 95 0.08 2.63 -22.49
N ARG A 96 -1.25 2.57 -22.65
CA ARG A 96 -2.18 2.22 -21.57
C ARG A 96 -1.98 0.79 -21.08
N GLU A 97 -1.70 -0.16 -21.97
CA GLU A 97 -1.42 -1.55 -21.59
C GLU A 97 -0.17 -1.63 -20.69
N LEU A 98 0.92 -0.96 -21.07
CA LEU A 98 2.13 -0.91 -20.25
C LEU A 98 1.88 -0.17 -18.93
N ALA A 99 1.13 0.94 -18.94
CA ALA A 99 0.77 1.67 -17.74
C ALA A 99 -0.03 0.81 -16.76
N VAL A 100 -1.02 0.03 -17.25
CA VAL A 100 -1.81 -0.90 -16.43
C VAL A 100 -0.95 -2.02 -15.87
N SER A 101 -0.07 -2.61 -16.67
CA SER A 101 0.86 -3.65 -16.19
C SER A 101 1.78 -3.12 -15.09
N THR A 102 2.32 -1.92 -15.28
CA THR A 102 3.17 -1.22 -14.30
C THR A 102 2.40 -0.93 -13.01
N GLU A 103 1.16 -0.47 -13.12
CA GLU A 103 0.28 -0.23 -11.97
C GLU A 103 0.05 -1.52 -11.17
N GLN A 104 -0.28 -2.62 -11.84
CA GLN A 104 -0.50 -3.92 -11.20
C GLN A 104 0.75 -4.39 -10.46
N ALA A 105 1.93 -4.28 -11.08
CA ALA A 105 3.19 -4.64 -10.47
C ALA A 105 3.49 -3.76 -9.23
N ALA A 106 3.26 -2.46 -9.33
CA ALA A 106 3.52 -1.54 -8.22
C ALA A 106 2.55 -1.79 -7.04
N ARG A 107 1.25 -2.03 -7.32
CA ARG A 107 0.27 -2.44 -6.30
C ARG A 107 0.62 -3.77 -5.63
N ALA A 108 1.11 -4.74 -6.39
CA ALA A 108 1.52 -6.03 -5.85
C ALA A 108 2.69 -5.86 -4.85
N VAL A 109 3.69 -5.05 -5.20
CA VAL A 109 4.83 -4.75 -4.32
C VAL A 109 4.39 -4.00 -3.06
N THR A 110 3.58 -2.94 -3.18
CA THR A 110 3.12 -2.19 -2.00
C THR A 110 2.27 -3.05 -1.08
N SER A 111 1.37 -3.88 -1.64
CA SER A 111 0.54 -4.81 -0.88
C SER A 111 1.38 -5.86 -0.14
N ALA A 112 2.32 -6.50 -0.83
CA ALA A 112 3.20 -7.51 -0.23
C ALA A 112 4.03 -6.92 0.92
N ASN A 113 4.58 -5.72 0.74
CA ASN A 113 5.40 -5.08 1.76
C ASN A 113 4.58 -4.53 2.95
N ALA A 114 3.28 -4.30 2.79
CA ALA A 114 2.41 -3.83 3.86
C ALA A 114 2.08 -4.91 4.92
N VAL A 115 2.30 -6.19 4.63
CA VAL A 115 1.90 -7.33 5.50
C VAL A 115 2.38 -7.16 6.95
N GLY A 116 3.67 -6.90 7.17
CA GLY A 116 4.20 -6.74 8.53
C GLY A 116 3.66 -5.50 9.26
N LEU A 117 3.38 -4.42 8.54
CA LEU A 117 2.76 -3.22 9.11
C LEU A 117 1.28 -3.46 9.44
N ASN A 118 0.57 -4.26 8.65
CA ASN A 118 -0.80 -4.69 8.94
C ASN A 118 -0.83 -5.54 10.21
N GLN A 119 0.04 -6.55 10.32
CA GLN A 119 0.16 -7.38 11.52
C GLN A 119 0.43 -6.52 12.76
N ARG A 120 1.33 -5.53 12.68
CA ARG A 120 1.56 -4.57 13.77
C ARG A 120 0.29 -3.82 14.17
N ARG A 121 -0.48 -3.33 13.20
CA ARG A 121 -1.75 -2.61 13.44
C ARG A 121 -2.79 -3.52 14.10
N GLU A 122 -2.90 -4.75 13.63
CA GLU A 122 -3.81 -5.77 14.20
C GLU A 122 -3.45 -6.10 15.65
N LEU A 123 -2.17 -6.31 15.95
CA LEU A 123 -1.70 -6.57 17.32
C LEU A 123 -2.02 -5.40 18.25
N ARG A 124 -1.82 -4.15 17.81
CA ARG A 124 -2.21 -2.96 18.59
C ARG A 124 -3.71 -2.91 18.87
N GLY A 125 -4.53 -3.16 17.85
CA GLY A 125 -5.99 -3.21 18.01
C GLY A 125 -6.42 -4.30 18.98
N ARG A 126 -5.82 -5.48 18.87
CA ARG A 126 -6.07 -6.60 19.79
C ARG A 126 -5.66 -6.25 21.22
N LEU A 127 -4.46 -5.69 21.44
CA LEU A 127 -4.00 -5.30 22.77
C LEU A 127 -4.97 -4.31 23.42
N ALA A 128 -5.38 -3.28 22.68
CA ALA A 128 -6.33 -2.27 23.16
C ALA A 128 -7.69 -2.89 23.52
N ALA A 129 -8.22 -3.77 22.66
CA ALA A 129 -9.50 -4.44 22.91
C ALA A 129 -9.47 -5.34 24.16
N VAL A 130 -8.39 -6.11 24.33
CA VAL A 130 -8.20 -7.00 25.47
C VAL A 130 -8.01 -6.20 26.76
N HIS A 131 -7.26 -5.11 26.71
CA HIS A 131 -7.09 -4.21 27.86
C HIS A 131 -8.42 -3.55 28.26
N GLY A 132 -9.23 -3.12 27.29
CA GLY A 132 -10.59 -2.65 27.54
C GLY A 132 -11.48 -3.72 28.19
N LYS A 133 -11.31 -5.00 27.85
CA LYS A 133 -11.97 -6.11 28.56
C LYS A 133 -11.49 -6.22 30.02
N ALA A 134 -10.18 -6.20 30.26
CA ALA A 134 -9.62 -6.26 31.60
C ALA A 134 -10.14 -5.13 32.50
N ALA A 135 -10.23 -3.90 31.99
CA ALA A 135 -10.78 -2.76 32.70
C ALA A 135 -12.25 -2.96 33.11
N ARG A 136 -13.10 -3.46 32.20
CA ARG A 136 -14.52 -3.76 32.50
C ARG A 136 -14.70 -4.85 33.55
N LEU A 137 -13.76 -5.78 33.63
CA LEU A 137 -13.76 -6.85 34.64
C LEU A 137 -13.13 -6.42 35.97
N GLY A 138 -12.62 -5.17 36.08
CA GLY A 138 -11.90 -4.70 37.27
C GLY A 138 -10.52 -5.36 37.45
N LEU A 139 -9.99 -6.00 36.41
CA LEU A 139 -8.73 -6.74 36.41
C LEU A 139 -7.56 -5.96 35.80
N ALA A 140 -7.78 -4.70 35.40
CA ALA A 140 -6.72 -3.89 34.78
C ALA A 140 -5.54 -3.65 35.72
N GLU A 141 -5.81 -3.44 37.02
CA GLU A 141 -4.81 -3.16 38.06
C GLU A 141 -4.15 -4.43 38.64
N ASP A 142 -4.52 -5.62 38.17
CA ASP A 142 -3.81 -6.84 38.55
C ASP A 142 -2.35 -6.72 38.10
N GLU A 143 -1.42 -6.94 39.02
CA GLU A 143 0.00 -6.64 38.83
C GLU A 143 0.61 -7.41 37.66
N GLU A 144 0.27 -8.69 37.51
CA GLU A 144 0.78 -9.52 36.41
C GLU A 144 0.19 -9.07 35.06
N LEU A 145 -1.12 -8.79 35.03
CA LEU A 145 -1.80 -8.28 33.84
C LEU A 145 -1.27 -6.92 33.42
N SER A 146 -1.05 -6.02 34.37
CA SER A 146 -0.43 -4.71 34.15
C SER A 146 0.97 -4.83 33.57
N ALA A 147 1.81 -5.70 34.15
CA ALA A 147 3.18 -5.94 33.66
C ALA A 147 3.20 -6.54 32.24
N LEU A 148 2.32 -7.50 31.95
CA LEU A 148 2.20 -8.10 30.62
C LEU A 148 1.71 -7.08 29.58
N HIS A 149 0.72 -6.27 29.94
CA HIS A 149 0.22 -5.20 29.08
C HIS A 149 1.32 -4.16 28.78
N ALA A 150 2.04 -3.69 29.80
CA ALA A 150 3.12 -2.71 29.65
C ALA A 150 4.20 -3.21 28.67
N ARG A 151 4.67 -4.45 28.85
CA ARG A 151 5.67 -5.04 27.95
C ARG A 151 5.18 -5.16 26.52
N ALA A 152 3.95 -5.64 26.32
CA ALA A 152 3.36 -5.76 24.99
C ALA A 152 3.21 -4.38 24.32
N PHE A 153 2.80 -3.37 25.10
CA PHE A 153 2.69 -1.99 24.65
C PHE A 153 4.05 -1.42 24.25
N GLU A 154 5.07 -1.53 25.10
CA GLU A 154 6.43 -1.06 24.81
C GLU A 154 6.96 -1.63 23.49
N GLU A 155 6.82 -2.95 23.28
CA GLU A 155 7.30 -3.61 22.06
C GLU A 155 6.49 -3.20 20.81
N LEU A 156 5.17 -3.01 20.92
CA LEU A 156 4.33 -2.58 19.79
C LEU A 156 4.52 -1.12 19.40
N TYR A 157 4.94 -0.27 20.34
CA TYR A 157 5.04 1.19 20.13
C TYR A 157 6.47 1.71 19.94
N ARG A 158 7.51 0.92 20.19
CA ARG A 158 8.87 1.22 19.73
C ARG A 158 9.03 1.13 18.21
N ALA A 159 10.13 1.64 17.69
CA ALA A 159 10.55 1.45 16.30
C ALA A 159 12.06 1.17 16.23
N PRO A 160 12.50 0.11 15.51
CA PRO A 160 11.69 -0.93 14.88
C PRO A 160 11.00 -1.86 15.90
N THR A 161 9.83 -2.40 15.56
CA THR A 161 9.08 -3.40 16.35
C THR A 161 9.50 -4.82 15.97
N ASP A 162 9.81 -5.66 16.95
CA ASP A 162 9.90 -7.10 16.78
C ASP A 162 8.49 -7.70 16.81
N LEU A 163 7.98 -8.11 15.64
CA LEU A 163 6.61 -8.65 15.52
C LEU A 163 6.44 -9.98 16.25
N ALA A 164 7.48 -10.82 16.29
CA ALA A 164 7.40 -12.12 16.94
C ALA A 164 7.31 -11.95 18.47
N GLU A 165 8.13 -11.06 19.03
CA GLU A 165 8.08 -10.75 20.46
C GLU A 165 6.79 -10.02 20.83
N ALA A 166 6.36 -9.05 20.02
CA ALA A 166 5.09 -8.34 20.21
C ALA A 166 3.90 -9.30 20.24
N GLU A 167 3.84 -10.26 19.31
CA GLU A 167 2.80 -11.28 19.28
C GLU A 167 2.86 -12.18 20.52
N ARG A 168 4.05 -12.66 20.90
CA ARG A 168 4.25 -13.50 22.08
C ARG A 168 3.75 -12.81 23.36
N LEU A 169 4.11 -11.55 23.57
CA LEU A 169 3.69 -10.74 24.71
C LEU A 169 2.17 -10.48 24.70
N THR A 170 1.62 -10.10 23.53
CA THR A 170 0.17 -9.89 23.38
C THR A 170 -0.61 -11.16 23.70
N MET A 171 -0.17 -12.32 23.22
CA MET A 171 -0.83 -13.59 23.51
C MET A 171 -0.67 -14.03 24.96
N ALA A 172 0.46 -13.73 25.61
CA ALA A 172 0.64 -13.98 27.04
C ALA A 172 -0.38 -13.18 27.87
N TYR A 173 -0.57 -11.90 27.55
CA TYR A 173 -1.58 -11.05 28.19
C TYR A 173 -3.01 -11.59 27.98
N VAL A 174 -3.36 -11.96 26.75
CA VAL A 174 -4.68 -12.56 26.42
C VAL A 174 -4.95 -13.82 27.24
N ARG A 175 -3.98 -14.74 27.29
CA ARG A 175 -4.12 -15.99 28.06
C ARG A 175 -4.27 -15.71 29.56
N ALA A 176 -3.45 -14.83 30.11
CA ALA A 176 -3.49 -14.47 31.52
C ALA A 176 -4.84 -13.85 31.93
N LEU A 177 -5.42 -13.00 31.06
CA LEU A 177 -6.75 -12.44 31.30
C LEU A 177 -7.83 -13.53 31.24
N HIS A 178 -7.79 -14.38 30.21
CA HIS A 178 -8.75 -15.47 30.05
C HIS A 178 -8.73 -16.43 31.25
N SER A 179 -7.55 -16.77 31.77
CA SER A 179 -7.44 -17.62 32.97
C SER A 179 -8.00 -16.98 34.24
N ARG A 180 -8.02 -15.65 34.35
CA ARG A 180 -8.62 -14.92 35.49
C ARG A 180 -10.14 -14.80 35.35
N ASP A 181 -10.61 -14.53 34.13
CA ASP A 181 -12.03 -14.45 33.79
C ASP A 181 -12.76 -15.77 34.13
N VAL A 182 -12.23 -16.90 33.66
CA VAL A 182 -12.79 -18.24 33.95
C VAL A 182 -12.82 -18.54 35.46
N ARG A 183 -11.82 -18.08 36.22
CA ARG A 183 -11.79 -18.25 37.69
C ARG A 183 -12.81 -17.37 38.39
N ALA A 184 -13.12 -16.19 37.84
CA ALA A 184 -14.18 -15.35 38.37
C ALA A 184 -15.59 -15.92 38.08
N GLU A 185 -15.73 -16.73 37.02
CA GLU A 185 -17.01 -17.27 36.56
C GLU A 185 -17.43 -18.65 37.13
N GLY A 186 -16.59 -19.41 37.86
CA GLY A 186 -17.07 -20.68 38.46
C GLY A 186 -16.28 -21.27 39.64
N PRO A 187 -16.84 -22.25 40.41
CA PRO A 187 -18.24 -22.46 40.80
C PRO A 187 -18.47 -21.87 42.22
N GLY A 188 -19.22 -20.77 42.30
CA GLY A 188 -19.47 -20.07 43.56
C GLY A 188 -20.64 -19.10 43.44
N ARG A 189 -21.80 -19.61 43.01
CA ARG A 189 -23.11 -19.03 43.23
C ARG A 189 -24.05 -20.12 43.73
#